data_AF-A0A0S7ZT63-F1
#
_entry.id   AF-A0A0S7ZT63-F1
#
_cell.length_a   1.000
_cell.length_b   1.000
_cell.length_c   1.000
_cell.angle_alpha   90.00
_cell.angle_beta   90.00
_cell.angle_gamma   90.00
#
_symmetry.space_group_name_H-M   'P 1'
#
loop_
_entity.id
_entity.type
_entity.pdbx_description
1 polymer ?
#
loop_
_entity_poly.entity_id
_entity_poly.type
_entity_poly.pdbx_seq_one_letter_code
_entity_poly.pdbx_strand_id
1 'polypeptide(L)'
;MAIGPSIQRTETESQANAERINRIRHINLQLAALGYQAGDKEYDDEVLHIAGNLIRNYRQQKKQLEEYRCPADERIQNFLNKYFAQHGQALAPALPNSTFVLDHPGIAEELSLPLQGDKFVSPYVESYRIKQGVLHNPKNDRRTTKGVFHIVEGGLKIPQDKKV
;
A
#
# COMPACT_ATOMS: atom_id res chain seq x y z
N MET A 1 -31.43 -37.21 13.53
CA MET A 1 -30.24 -36.72 14.27
C MET A 1 -29.43 -35.90 13.27
N ALA A 2 -29.79 -34.62 13.11
CA ALA A 2 -29.12 -33.73 12.16
C ALA A 2 -27.94 -33.06 12.87
N ILE A 3 -26.73 -33.36 12.43
CA ILE A 3 -25.51 -32.67 12.86
C ILE A 3 -25.63 -31.26 12.25
N GLY A 4 -25.92 -30.27 13.08
CA GLY A 4 -26.27 -28.91 12.64
C GLY A 4 -25.10 -28.13 12.00
N PRO A 5 -25.39 -27.04 11.27
CA PRO A 5 -24.41 -26.18 10.58
C PRO A 5 -23.47 -25.39 11.52
N SER A 6 -23.55 -25.63 12.84
CA SER A 6 -22.86 -24.87 13.87
C SER A 6 -21.35 -25.13 13.91
N ILE A 7 -20.90 -26.36 13.61
CA ILE A 7 -19.49 -26.77 13.68
C ILE A 7 -18.69 -26.18 12.49
N GLN A 8 -19.29 -26.11 11.30
CA GLN A 8 -18.64 -25.56 10.11
C GLN A 8 -18.41 -24.04 10.20
N ARG A 9 -19.25 -23.31 10.93
CA ARG A 9 -19.11 -21.86 11.12
C ARG A 9 -17.95 -21.49 12.04
N THR A 10 -17.73 -22.26 13.11
CA THR A 10 -16.63 -22.01 14.05
C THR A 10 -15.26 -22.27 13.43
N GLU A 11 -15.16 -23.25 12.53
CA GLU A 11 -13.91 -23.56 11.82
C GLU A 11 -13.52 -22.48 10.81
N THR A 12 -14.49 -21.94 10.07
CA THR A 12 -14.28 -20.87 9.08
C THR A 12 -13.91 -19.54 9.74
N GLU A 13 -14.55 -19.20 10.86
CA GLU A 13 -14.20 -18.00 11.65
C GLU A 13 -12.79 -18.11 12.26
N SER A 14 -12.40 -19.29 12.74
CA SER A 14 -11.06 -19.56 13.27
C SER A 14 -9.97 -19.42 12.18
N GLN A 15 -10.22 -19.96 10.98
CA GLN A 15 -9.32 -19.82 9.84
C GLN A 15 -9.17 -18.37 9.38
N ALA A 16 -10.27 -17.63 9.24
CA ALA A 16 -10.25 -16.22 8.86
C ALA A 16 -9.47 -15.35 9.85
N ASN A 17 -9.57 -15.66 11.15
CA ASN A 17 -8.80 -14.98 12.18
C ASN A 17 -7.30 -15.30 12.09
N ALA A 18 -6.93 -16.56 11.84
CA ALA A 18 -5.54 -16.97 11.66
C ALA A 18 -4.89 -16.28 10.44
N GLU A 19 -5.61 -16.19 9.32
CA GLU A 19 -5.14 -15.46 8.13
C GLU A 19 -4.96 -13.97 8.40
N ARG A 20 -5.88 -13.34 9.14
CA ARG A 20 -5.76 -11.94 9.55
C ARG A 20 -4.51 -11.72 10.40
N ILE A 21 -4.26 -12.58 11.39
CA ILE A 21 -3.05 -12.50 12.23
C ILE A 21 -1.79 -12.61 11.37
N ASN A 22 -1.76 -13.52 10.39
CA ASN A 22 -0.63 -13.66 9.48
C ASN A 22 -0.42 -12.40 8.62
N ARG A 23 -1.49 -11.76 8.14
CA ARG A 23 -1.41 -10.47 7.43
C ARG A 23 -0.84 -9.37 8.32
N ILE A 24 -1.28 -9.28 9.57
CA ILE A 24 -0.79 -8.28 10.54
C ILE A 24 0.71 -8.46 10.79
N ARG A 25 1.16 -9.70 11.04
CA ARG A 25 2.60 -10.01 11.23
C ARG A 25 3.43 -9.64 10.02
N HIS A 26 2.94 -9.97 8.81
CA HIS A 26 3.63 -9.62 7.57
C HIS A 26 3.73 -8.10 7.39
N ILE A 27 2.65 -7.36 7.64
CA ILE A 27 2.62 -5.89 7.59
C ILE A 27 3.66 -5.31 8.55
N ASN A 28 3.67 -5.76 9.80
CA ASN A 28 4.59 -5.27 10.80
C ASN A 28 6.05 -5.61 10.47
N LEU A 29 6.33 -6.80 9.93
CA LEU A 29 7.65 -7.17 9.43
C LEU A 29 8.10 -6.25 8.29
N GLN A 30 7.21 -5.93 7.36
CA GLN A 30 7.51 -5.00 6.26
C GLN A 30 7.70 -3.56 6.74
N LEU A 31 6.84 -3.07 7.64
CA LEU A 31 6.99 -1.75 8.29
C LEU A 31 8.31 -1.66 9.03
N ALA A 32 8.65 -2.72 9.77
CA ALA A 32 9.95 -2.86 10.39
C ALA A 32 11.05 -2.88 9.33
N ALA A 33 10.98 -3.64 8.24
CA ALA A 33 12.02 -3.58 7.19
C ALA A 33 12.21 -2.17 6.58
N LEU A 34 11.17 -1.32 6.61
CA LEU A 34 11.21 0.07 6.14
C LEU A 34 11.68 1.10 7.18
N GLY A 35 11.87 0.71 8.44
CA GLY A 35 12.29 1.65 9.48
C GLY A 35 11.16 2.20 10.35
N TYR A 36 9.91 1.85 10.07
CA TYR A 36 8.75 2.31 10.85
C TYR A 36 8.56 1.45 12.11
N GLN A 37 7.86 2.01 13.09
CA GLN A 37 7.45 1.27 14.29
C GLN A 37 6.22 0.39 13.96
N ALA A 38 6.27 -0.88 14.38
CA ALA A 38 5.13 -1.78 14.28
C ALA A 38 4.03 -1.36 15.26
N GLY A 39 2.76 -1.54 14.87
CA GLY A 39 1.60 -0.94 15.55
C GLY A 39 1.22 -1.56 16.89
N ASP A 40 1.56 -2.83 17.14
CA ASP A 40 1.34 -3.49 18.44
C ASP A 40 2.49 -4.44 18.77
N LYS A 41 2.88 -4.45 20.05
CA LYS A 41 3.85 -5.42 20.60
C LYS A 41 3.22 -6.80 20.83
N GLU A 42 1.90 -6.84 21.02
CA GLU A 42 1.18 -8.03 21.47
C GLU A 42 1.09 -9.14 20.40
N TYR A 43 1.12 -8.78 19.11
CA TYR A 43 1.02 -9.73 18.00
C TYR A 43 2.37 -10.27 17.48
N ASP A 44 3.49 -9.70 17.96
CA ASP A 44 4.72 -9.69 17.16
C ASP A 44 6.04 -9.70 17.94
N ASP A 45 6.00 -9.64 19.28
CA ASP A 45 7.24 -9.56 20.08
C ASP A 45 8.20 -10.72 19.77
N GLU A 46 7.73 -11.97 19.64
CA GLU A 46 8.65 -13.11 19.39
C GLU A 46 9.26 -13.09 17.97
N VAL A 47 8.46 -12.86 16.93
CA VAL A 47 8.92 -12.91 15.54
C VAL A 47 9.85 -11.74 15.23
N LEU A 48 9.50 -10.51 15.63
CA LEU A 48 10.39 -9.36 15.47
C LEU A 48 11.61 -9.42 16.38
N HIS A 49 11.52 -10.03 17.57
CA HIS A 49 12.69 -10.24 18.41
C HIS A 49 13.69 -11.19 17.75
N ILE A 50 13.23 -12.33 17.22
CA ILE A 50 14.08 -13.30 16.51
C ILE A 50 14.64 -12.69 15.22
N ALA A 51 13.80 -12.03 14.42
CA ALA A 51 14.19 -11.47 13.13
C ALA A 51 14.92 -10.12 13.26
N GLY A 52 14.98 -9.50 14.43
CA GLY A 52 15.43 -8.12 14.62
C GLY A 52 16.86 -7.86 14.11
N ASN A 53 17.79 -8.80 14.32
CA ASN A 53 19.14 -8.71 13.78
C ASN A 53 19.15 -8.74 12.24
N LEU A 54 18.36 -9.64 11.63
CA LEU A 54 18.24 -9.76 10.19
C LEU A 54 17.61 -8.51 9.58
N ILE A 55 16.54 -8.00 10.18
CA ILE A 55 15.85 -6.78 9.74
C ILE A 55 16.79 -5.57 9.82
N ARG A 56 17.58 -5.43 10.90
CA ARG A 56 18.60 -4.37 11.01
C ARG A 56 19.65 -4.46 9.90
N ASN A 57 20.17 -5.66 9.64
CA ASN A 57 21.14 -5.88 8.57
C ASN A 57 20.53 -5.58 7.18
N TYR A 58 19.28 -5.98 6.97
CA TYR A 58 18.55 -5.69 5.74
C TYR A 58 18.33 -4.18 5.55
N ARG A 59 17.95 -3.45 6.60
CA ARG A 59 17.81 -1.99 6.57
C ARG A 59 19.11 -1.29 6.16
N GLN A 60 20.25 -1.70 6.74
CA GLN A 60 21.55 -1.11 6.41
C GLN A 60 21.95 -1.37 4.96
N GLN A 61 21.73 -2.59 4.46
CA GLN A 61 21.96 -2.92 3.05
C GLN A 61 21.03 -2.12 2.13
N LYS A 62 19.75 -1.99 2.49
CA LYS A 62 18.78 -1.20 1.72
C LYS A 62 19.17 0.28 1.68
N LYS A 63 19.71 0.82 2.77
CA LYS A 63 20.24 2.19 2.82
C LYS A 63 21.40 2.39 1.83
N GLN A 64 22.29 1.41 1.71
CA GLN A 64 23.38 1.45 0.72
C GLN A 64 22.88 1.34 -0.72
N LEU A 65 21.70 0.75 -0.91
CA LEU A 65 21.02 0.60 -2.19
C LEU A 65 19.93 1.68 -2.41
N GLU A 66 19.98 2.81 -1.71
CA GLU A 66 18.96 3.87 -1.81
C GLU A 66 18.79 4.41 -3.24
N GLU A 67 19.82 4.31 -4.07
CA GLU A 67 19.78 4.72 -5.48
C GLU A 67 19.15 3.66 -6.39
N TYR A 68 19.03 2.41 -5.92
CA TYR A 68 18.51 1.31 -6.71
C TYR A 68 16.98 1.32 -6.71
N ARG A 69 16.41 1.28 -7.92
CA ARG A 69 14.96 1.20 -8.15
C ARG A 69 14.61 -0.15 -8.75
N CYS A 70 13.37 -0.58 -8.56
CA CYS A 70 12.89 -1.75 -9.30
C CYS A 70 12.90 -1.44 -10.81
N PRO A 71 13.04 -2.45 -11.70
CA PRO A 71 13.13 -2.21 -13.14
C PRO A 71 11.93 -1.45 -13.73
N ALA A 72 10.76 -1.54 -13.12
CA ALA A 72 9.58 -0.77 -13.55
C ALA A 72 9.77 0.73 -13.27
N ASP A 73 10.11 1.09 -12.02
CA ASP A 73 10.32 2.48 -11.60
C ASP A 73 11.52 3.10 -12.32
N GLU A 74 12.57 2.33 -12.58
CA GLU A 74 13.73 2.78 -13.35
C GLU A 74 13.33 3.19 -14.78
N ARG A 75 12.51 2.39 -15.46
CA ARG A 75 12.00 2.74 -16.80
C ARG A 75 11.16 4.01 -16.78
N ILE A 76 10.30 4.17 -15.78
CA ILE A 76 9.46 5.38 -15.61
C ILE A 76 10.35 6.60 -15.33
N GLN A 77 11.29 6.50 -14.39
CA GLN A 77 12.20 7.60 -14.04
C GLN A 77 13.07 7.99 -15.23
N ASN A 78 13.57 7.02 -16.00
CA ASN A 78 14.37 7.29 -17.20
C ASN A 78 13.56 8.03 -18.27
N PHE A 79 12.27 7.70 -18.43
CA PHE A 79 11.38 8.47 -19.30
C PHE A 79 11.20 9.90 -18.79
N LEU A 80 10.88 10.08 -17.49
CA LEU A 80 10.70 11.41 -16.89
C LEU A 80 11.95 12.27 -17.03
N ASN A 81 13.13 11.74 -16.71
CA ASN A 81 14.41 12.44 -16.83
C ASN A 81 14.64 12.94 -18.26
N LYS A 82 14.44 12.07 -19.26
CA LYS A 82 14.60 12.43 -20.68
C LYS A 82 13.59 13.49 -21.11
N TYR A 83 12.33 13.30 -20.73
CA TYR A 83 11.25 14.20 -21.11
C TYR A 83 11.45 15.60 -20.53
N PHE A 84 11.77 15.73 -19.24
CA PHE A 84 12.02 17.03 -18.61
C PHE A 84 13.29 17.71 -19.14
N ALA A 85 14.37 16.96 -19.39
CA ALA A 85 15.60 17.50 -19.96
C ALA A 85 15.39 18.10 -21.36
N GLN A 86 14.58 17.45 -22.20
CA GLN A 86 14.23 17.96 -23.53
C GLN A 86 13.46 19.29 -23.48
N HIS A 87 12.76 19.56 -22.38
CA HIS A 87 11.94 20.77 -22.20
C HIS A 87 12.60 21.82 -21.30
N GLY A 88 13.94 21.77 -21.18
CA GLY A 88 14.73 22.79 -20.48
C GLY A 88 14.59 22.77 -18.96
N GLN A 89 14.01 21.72 -18.38
CA GLN A 89 13.97 21.57 -16.93
C GLN A 89 15.21 20.82 -16.45
N ALA A 90 15.93 21.44 -15.51
CA ALA A 90 17.21 20.94 -15.03
C ALA A 90 17.10 19.65 -14.20
N LEU A 91 15.96 19.40 -13.55
CA LEU A 91 15.75 18.21 -12.74
C LEU A 91 14.31 17.71 -12.83
N ALA A 92 14.14 16.46 -13.24
CA ALA A 92 12.85 15.78 -13.16
C ALA A 92 12.54 15.41 -11.69
N PRO A 93 11.28 15.48 -11.26
CA PRO A 93 10.87 14.91 -9.98
C PRO A 93 11.25 13.43 -9.89
N ALA A 94 11.78 13.02 -8.74
CA ALA A 94 12.15 11.64 -8.47
C ALA A 94 10.96 10.86 -7.90
N LEU A 95 10.76 9.62 -8.38
CA LEU A 95 9.84 8.67 -7.75
C LEU A 95 10.29 8.34 -6.32
N PRO A 96 9.35 8.07 -5.40
CA PRO A 96 9.69 7.67 -4.03
C PRO A 96 10.39 6.31 -4.02
N ASN A 97 11.60 6.25 -3.47
CA ASN A 97 12.38 5.00 -3.39
C ASN A 97 12.04 4.13 -2.17
N SER A 98 11.36 4.70 -1.16
CA SER A 98 10.96 4.01 0.07
C SER A 98 9.44 3.90 0.13
N THR A 99 8.90 2.87 -0.50
CA THR A 99 7.46 2.56 -0.53
C THR A 99 7.14 1.28 0.23
N PHE A 100 5.93 1.21 0.78
CA PHE A 100 5.35 -0.04 1.27
C PHE A 100 4.79 -0.83 0.08
N VAL A 101 5.37 -1.99 -0.22
CA VAL A 101 4.98 -2.82 -1.37
C VAL A 101 3.87 -3.77 -0.97
N LEU A 102 2.74 -3.73 -1.69
CA LEU A 102 1.62 -4.64 -1.51
C LEU A 102 1.89 -5.96 -2.26
N ASP A 103 2.60 -6.88 -1.63
CA ASP A 103 3.10 -8.12 -2.24
C ASP A 103 2.18 -9.33 -2.03
N HIS A 104 1.28 -9.31 -1.05
CA HIS A 104 0.29 -10.37 -0.79
C HIS A 104 -1.15 -9.86 -0.83
N PRO A 105 -2.11 -10.73 -1.21
CA PRO A 105 -3.54 -10.39 -1.19
C PRO A 105 -4.02 -10.08 0.23
N GLY A 106 -4.95 -9.12 0.33
CA GLY A 106 -5.57 -8.73 1.60
C GLY A 106 -4.75 -7.78 2.47
N ILE A 107 -3.48 -7.52 2.16
CA ILE A 107 -2.66 -6.54 2.90
C ILE A 107 -3.27 -5.14 2.83
N ALA A 108 -3.67 -4.71 1.63
CA ALA A 108 -4.23 -3.37 1.43
C ALA A 108 -5.53 -3.16 2.22
N GLU A 109 -6.35 -4.20 2.32
CA GLU A 109 -7.59 -4.19 3.12
C GLU A 109 -7.28 -4.01 4.60
N GLU A 110 -6.33 -4.78 5.14
CA GLU A 110 -5.95 -4.69 6.55
C GLU A 110 -5.29 -3.33 6.89
N LEU A 111 -4.49 -2.77 5.97
CA LEU A 111 -3.89 -1.43 6.13
C LEU A 111 -4.91 -0.29 6.07
N SER A 112 -6.12 -0.53 5.55
CA SER A 112 -7.12 0.52 5.34
C SER A 112 -7.89 0.89 6.61
N LEU A 113 -7.70 0.15 7.70
CA LEU A 113 -8.34 0.37 9.00
C LEU A 113 -7.29 0.34 10.12
N PRO A 114 -7.57 0.96 11.28
CA PRO A 114 -6.68 0.87 12.42
C PRO A 114 -6.58 -0.56 12.92
N LEU A 115 -5.42 -0.94 13.45
CA LEU A 115 -5.16 -2.29 13.95
C LEU A 115 -6.20 -2.72 15.00
N GLN A 116 -6.49 -1.80 15.93
CA GLN A 116 -7.50 -1.94 16.99
C GLN A 116 -8.69 -1.02 16.69
N GLY A 117 -9.50 -1.37 15.68
CA GLY A 117 -10.74 -0.66 15.44
C GLY A 117 -11.41 -0.98 14.10
N ASP A 118 -12.70 -0.68 14.06
CA ASP A 118 -13.55 -0.91 12.89
C ASP A 118 -13.89 0.38 12.13
N LYS A 119 -13.25 1.50 12.49
CA LYS A 119 -13.54 2.82 11.90
C LYS A 119 -12.27 3.64 11.72
N PHE A 120 -12.14 4.26 10.56
CA PHE A 120 -11.14 5.30 10.27
C PHE A 120 -11.82 6.51 9.65
N VAL A 121 -11.45 7.73 10.08
CA VAL A 121 -12.01 8.98 9.55
C VAL A 121 -10.88 9.95 9.27
N SER A 122 -10.88 10.50 8.07
CA SER A 122 -9.99 11.57 7.64
C SER A 122 -10.75 12.58 6.76
N PRO A 123 -10.17 13.76 6.48
CA PRO A 123 -10.77 14.71 5.53
C PRO A 123 -10.92 14.18 4.09
N TYR A 124 -10.31 13.03 3.78
CA TYR A 124 -10.29 12.44 2.43
C TYR A 124 -11.22 11.23 2.29
N VAL A 125 -11.34 10.42 3.34
CA VAL A 125 -12.09 9.16 3.33
C VAL A 125 -12.53 8.78 4.74
N GLU A 126 -13.72 8.19 4.82
CA GLU A 126 -14.21 7.46 5.98
C GLU A 126 -14.28 5.96 5.65
N SER A 127 -13.65 5.12 6.47
CA SER A 127 -13.61 3.67 6.28
C SER A 127 -14.24 2.95 7.45
N TYR A 128 -14.97 1.86 7.19
CA TYR A 128 -15.67 1.07 8.18
C TYR A 128 -15.50 -0.43 7.92
N ARG A 129 -15.21 -1.21 8.97
CA ARG A 129 -15.31 -2.67 8.91
C ARG A 129 -16.77 -3.08 9.03
N ILE A 130 -17.22 -3.92 8.12
CA ILE A 130 -18.58 -4.47 8.09
C ILE A 130 -18.52 -5.99 7.99
N LYS A 131 -19.66 -6.66 8.20
CA LYS A 131 -19.71 -8.14 8.16
C LYS A 131 -19.29 -8.73 6.80
N GLN A 132 -19.46 -7.94 5.73
CA GLN A 132 -19.18 -8.34 4.35
C GLN A 132 -17.77 -7.94 3.87
N GLY A 133 -16.97 -7.25 4.69
CA GLY A 133 -15.65 -6.74 4.30
C GLY A 133 -15.43 -5.31 4.79
N VAL A 134 -15.00 -4.42 3.89
CA VAL A 134 -14.71 -3.01 4.21
C VAL A 134 -15.54 -2.07 3.34
N LEU A 135 -16.07 -1.03 3.97
CA LEU A 135 -16.80 0.08 3.34
C LEU A 135 -15.90 1.33 3.32
N HIS A 136 -15.78 1.97 2.16
CA HIS A 136 -15.05 3.24 2.01
C HIS A 136 -15.96 4.33 1.43
N ASN A 137 -16.11 5.42 2.17
CA ASN A 137 -16.85 6.61 1.78
C ASN A 137 -15.85 7.76 1.53
N PRO A 138 -15.42 8.00 0.29
CA PRO A 138 -14.50 9.10 -0.03
C PRO A 138 -15.21 10.45 0.04
N LYS A 139 -14.43 11.53 0.18
CA LYS A 139 -14.94 12.92 0.19
C LYS A 139 -15.81 13.25 -1.03
N ASN A 140 -15.41 12.77 -2.21
CA ASN A 140 -16.17 12.94 -3.46
C ASN A 140 -16.76 11.59 -3.85
N ASP A 141 -18.06 11.43 -3.68
CA ASP A 141 -18.79 10.19 -3.97
C ASP A 141 -19.00 9.94 -5.48
N ARG A 142 -18.89 10.98 -6.32
CA ARG A 142 -19.17 10.88 -7.76
C ARG A 142 -18.01 11.35 -8.62
N ARG A 143 -17.75 10.59 -9.69
CA ARG A 143 -16.76 10.94 -10.71
C ARG A 143 -17.28 12.02 -11.65
N THR A 144 -16.42 12.96 -12.03
CA THR A 144 -16.68 13.95 -13.09
C THR A 144 -15.91 13.57 -14.36
N THR A 145 -16.50 13.79 -15.53
CA THR A 145 -15.85 13.53 -16.85
C THR A 145 -15.49 14.81 -17.59
N LYS A 146 -16.27 15.88 -17.41
CA LYS A 146 -16.07 17.15 -18.11
C LYS A 146 -14.82 17.85 -17.60
N GLY A 147 -13.78 17.94 -18.44
CA GLY A 147 -12.60 18.77 -18.19
C GLY A 147 -11.60 18.23 -17.16
N VAL A 148 -11.66 16.93 -16.84
CA VAL A 148 -10.75 16.26 -15.87
C VAL A 148 -9.54 15.57 -16.50
N PHE A 149 -9.55 15.33 -17.82
CA PHE A 149 -8.48 14.60 -18.51
C PHE A 149 -7.51 15.61 -19.14
N HIS A 150 -6.29 15.70 -18.60
CA HIS A 150 -5.25 16.63 -19.05
C HIS A 150 -4.10 15.85 -19.69
N ILE A 151 -3.51 16.38 -20.75
CA ILE A 151 -2.38 15.79 -21.48
C ILE A 151 -1.31 16.87 -21.65
N VAL A 152 -0.11 16.61 -21.13
CA VAL A 152 1.02 17.54 -21.24
C VAL A 152 1.60 17.48 -22.67
N GLU A 153 2.10 18.62 -23.16
CA GLU A 153 2.76 18.78 -24.45
C GLU A 153 4.08 17.99 -24.59
N GLY A 154 4.79 18.13 -25.70
CA GLY A 154 6.14 17.54 -25.82
C GLY A 154 6.20 16.03 -26.08
N GLY A 155 5.05 15.39 -26.25
CA GLY A 155 4.92 13.97 -26.55
C GLY A 155 4.20 13.71 -27.88
N LEU A 156 3.28 12.75 -27.85
CA LEU A 156 2.41 12.45 -28.99
C LEU A 156 1.41 13.59 -29.24
N LYS A 157 0.80 13.58 -30.43
CA LYS A 157 -0.23 14.55 -30.80
C LYS A 157 -1.39 14.51 -29.79
N ILE A 158 -1.79 15.69 -29.32
CA ILE A 158 -2.86 15.85 -28.34
C ILE A 158 -4.22 15.89 -29.07
N PRO A 159 -5.22 15.10 -28.66
CA PRO A 159 -6.58 15.20 -29.18
C PRO A 159 -7.22 16.57 -28.87
N GLN A 160 -8.00 17.08 -29.82
CA GLN A 160 -8.61 18.43 -29.72
C GLN A 160 -9.54 18.59 -28.51
N ASP A 161 -10.15 17.51 -28.02
CA ASP A 161 -11.11 17.52 -26.92
C ASP A 161 -10.44 17.49 -25.53
N LYS A 162 -9.11 17.46 -25.46
CA LYS A 162 -8.35 17.34 -24.22
C LYS A 162 -7.74 18.68 -23.82
N LYS A 163 -7.64 18.88 -22.50
CA LYS A 163 -6.96 20.05 -21.95
C LYS A 163 -5.45 19.80 -21.95
N VAL A 164 -4.70 20.85 -22.27
CA VAL A 164 -3.26 20.93 -22.10
C VAL A 164 -2.96 21.61 -20.78
#